data_AF-A0A836RG83-F1
#
_entry.id   AF-A0A836RG83-F1
#
_cell.length_a   1.000
_cell.length_b   1.000
_cell.length_c   1.000
_cell.angle_alpha   90.00
_cell.angle_beta   90.00
_cell.angle_gamma   90.00
#
_symmetry.space_group_name_H-M   'P 1'
#
loop_
_entity.id
_entity.type
_entity.pdbx_description
1 polymer ?
#
loop_
_entity_poly.entity_id
_entity_poly.type
_entity_poly.pdbx_seq_one_letter_code
_entity_poly.pdbx_strand_id
1 'polypeptide(L)'
;MKTDATTQDERAVSSARQERAEAEFPADEKYEQVKRGDLHIAELQKMTMKELLALARREQITDYTGLKKQDLIFKILKERTKLNGLMFGEGTLEILPDGFGFLRSPDYHYLPCPDDIYVSPSQIRR
;
A
#
# COMPACT_ATOMS: atom_id res chain seq x y z
N MET A 1 57.78 20.68 -16.80
CA MET A 1 57.33 19.27 -16.98
C MET A 1 56.62 18.91 -15.68
N LYS A 2 55.31 19.13 -15.52
CA LYS A 2 54.13 18.35 -15.94
C LYS A 2 54.14 16.91 -15.38
N THR A 3 52.98 16.53 -14.79
CA THR A 3 52.46 15.22 -14.31
C THR A 3 52.97 14.76 -12.93
N ASP A 4 52.18 14.37 -11.92
CA ASP A 4 50.73 14.13 -11.78
C ASP A 4 50.37 14.26 -10.29
N ALA A 5 49.37 15.07 -9.97
CA ALA A 5 48.78 15.18 -8.63
C ALA A 5 47.28 14.92 -8.75
N THR A 6 46.91 13.66 -9.02
CA THR A 6 45.51 13.29 -9.32
C THR A 6 45.01 12.04 -8.57
N THR A 7 45.77 11.48 -7.61
CA THR A 7 45.39 10.17 -7.02
C THR A 7 44.82 10.21 -5.60
N GLN A 8 44.60 11.38 -5.00
CA GLN A 8 44.10 11.46 -3.62
C GLN A 8 42.66 11.95 -3.45
N ASP A 9 42.01 12.44 -4.51
CA ASP A 9 40.64 13.00 -4.40
C ASP A 9 39.52 12.01 -4.77
N GLU A 10 39.85 10.80 -5.24
CA GLU A 10 38.82 9.81 -5.63
C GLU A 10 38.34 8.92 -4.46
N ARG A 11 39.07 8.89 -3.33
CA ARG A 11 38.69 8.07 -2.16
C ARG A 11 37.72 8.76 -1.20
N ALA A 12 37.60 10.08 -1.25
CA ALA A 12 36.68 10.81 -0.37
C ALA A 12 35.24 10.80 -0.89
N VAL A 13 35.05 10.76 -2.22
CA VAL A 13 33.73 10.84 -2.86
C VAL A 13 32.96 9.51 -2.84
N SER A 14 33.64 8.37 -2.65
CA SER A 14 32.98 7.06 -2.53
C SER A 14 32.33 6.84 -1.17
N SER A 15 32.90 7.39 -0.09
CA SER A 15 32.33 7.25 1.26
C SER A 15 31.07 8.09 1.46
N ALA A 16 31.02 9.30 0.90
CA ALA A 16 29.87 10.20 1.02
C ALA A 16 28.67 9.79 0.14
N ARG A 17 28.86 8.91 -0.85
CA ARG A 17 27.78 8.34 -1.66
C ARG A 17 27.11 7.12 -1.04
N GLN A 18 27.73 6.51 -0.02
CA GLN A 18 27.23 5.28 0.59
C GLN A 18 26.35 5.54 1.82
N GLU A 19 26.29 6.78 2.32
CA GLU A 19 25.54 7.14 3.54
C GLU A 19 24.18 7.85 3.27
N ARG A 20 23.71 7.86 2.02
CA ARG A 20 22.39 8.43 1.64
C ARG A 20 21.42 7.42 1.02
N ALA A 21 21.61 6.13 1.28
CA ALA A 21 20.77 5.06 0.73
C ALA A 21 20.01 4.24 1.78
N GLU A 22 20.02 4.66 3.04
CA GLU A 22 19.12 4.15 4.06
C GLU A 22 18.47 5.36 4.71
N ALA A 23 17.45 5.90 4.04
CA ALA A 23 16.38 6.49 4.80
C ALA A 23 15.82 5.34 5.65
N GLU A 24 16.29 5.23 6.89
CA GLU A 24 15.61 4.49 7.96
C GLU A 24 14.22 5.12 8.07
N PHE A 25 13.31 4.67 7.21
CA PHE A 25 11.91 4.72 7.55
C PHE A 25 11.82 3.76 8.74
N PRO A 26 11.43 4.22 9.94
CA PRO A 26 11.04 3.31 10.97
C PRO A 26 9.77 2.62 10.43
N ALA A 27 9.97 1.53 9.69
CA ALA A 27 8.93 0.58 9.40
C ALA A 27 8.69 -0.11 10.74
N ASP A 28 7.93 0.57 11.62
CA ASP A 28 7.53 0.06 12.92
C ASP A 28 7.09 -1.39 12.71
N GLU A 29 7.57 -2.35 13.52
CA GLU A 29 7.17 -3.78 13.44
C GLU A 29 5.65 -3.96 13.27
N LYS A 30 4.87 -3.02 13.79
CA LYS A 30 3.43 -2.87 13.58
C LYS A 30 3.03 -2.85 12.10
N TYR A 31 3.69 -2.09 11.23
CA TYR A 31 3.38 -2.07 9.80
C TYR A 31 3.69 -3.41 9.13
N GLU A 32 4.82 -4.05 9.45
CA GLU A 32 5.16 -5.37 8.90
C GLU A 32 4.22 -6.48 9.39
N GLN A 33 3.74 -6.40 10.64
CA GLN A 33 2.72 -7.33 11.16
C GLN A 33 1.39 -7.17 10.42
N VAL A 34 0.97 -5.94 10.14
CA VAL A 34 -0.30 -5.68 9.44
C VAL A 34 -0.17 -5.99 7.93
N LYS A 35 1.01 -5.81 7.32
CA LYS A 35 1.33 -6.23 5.95
C LYS A 35 1.24 -7.74 5.73
N ARG A 36 1.55 -8.54 6.75
CA ARG A 36 1.45 -10.02 6.72
C ARG A 36 0.06 -10.55 7.09
N GLY A 37 -0.86 -9.70 7.53
CA GLY A 37 -2.12 -10.10 8.14
C GLY A 37 -3.34 -10.11 7.19
N ASP A 38 -4.48 -10.53 7.75
CA ASP A 38 -5.81 -10.64 7.13
C ASP A 38 -6.42 -9.29 6.69
N LEU A 39 -5.64 -8.28 6.34
CA LEU A 39 -6.10 -6.91 6.11
C LEU A 39 -5.88 -6.44 4.67
N HIS A 40 -5.57 -7.37 3.78
CA HIS A 40 -5.29 -7.09 2.38
C HIS A 40 -6.58 -7.06 1.55
N ILE A 41 -6.88 -5.90 0.97
CA ILE A 41 -8.10 -5.71 0.15
C ILE A 41 -8.13 -6.62 -1.07
N ALA A 42 -6.97 -6.87 -1.70
CA ALA A 42 -6.90 -7.67 -2.92
C ALA A 42 -7.34 -9.14 -2.70
N GLU A 43 -7.15 -9.67 -1.49
CA GLU A 43 -7.59 -11.03 -1.16
C GLU A 43 -9.12 -11.12 -1.10
N LEU A 44 -9.77 -10.13 -0.48
CA LEU A 44 -11.23 -10.05 -0.41
C LEU A 44 -11.86 -9.88 -1.80
N GLN A 45 -11.21 -9.11 -2.68
CA GLN A 45 -11.66 -8.94 -4.06
C GLN A 45 -11.64 -10.26 -4.86
N LYS A 46 -10.65 -11.12 -4.59
CA LYS A 46 -10.51 -12.45 -5.24
C LYS A 46 -11.52 -13.48 -4.72
N MET A 47 -12.09 -13.29 -3.52
CA MET A 47 -13.11 -14.18 -2.98
C MET A 47 -14.44 -14.10 -3.72
N THR A 48 -15.14 -15.23 -3.77
CA THR A 48 -16.52 -15.33 -4.25
C THR A 48 -17.49 -14.75 -3.23
N MET A 49 -18.70 -14.41 -3.67
CA MET A 49 -19.76 -13.93 -2.77
C MET A 49 -20.07 -14.94 -1.65
N LYS A 50 -20.03 -16.24 -1.96
CA LYS A 50 -20.25 -17.30 -0.98
C LYS A 50 -19.16 -17.31 0.10
N GLU A 51 -17.90 -17.15 -0.29
CA GLU A 51 -16.78 -17.09 0.64
C GLU A 51 -16.84 -15.83 1.50
N LEU A 52 -17.16 -14.68 0.92
CA LEU A 52 -17.33 -13.43 1.68
C LEU A 52 -18.47 -13.51 2.71
N LEU A 53 -19.59 -14.15 2.36
CA LEU A 53 -20.68 -14.38 3.31
C LEU A 53 -20.28 -15.35 4.42
N ALA A 54 -19.52 -16.40 4.10
CA ALA A 54 -18.99 -17.33 5.11
C ALA A 54 -17.99 -16.64 6.04
N LEU A 55 -17.15 -15.77 5.48
CA LEU A 55 -16.18 -14.96 6.21
C LEU A 55 -16.88 -13.98 7.15
N ALA A 56 -17.88 -13.24 6.67
CA ALA A 56 -18.67 -12.33 7.49
C ALA A 56 -19.37 -13.04 8.66
N ARG A 57 -19.87 -14.27 8.45
CA ARG A 57 -20.41 -15.12 9.52
C ARG A 57 -19.35 -15.51 10.54
N ARG A 58 -18.18 -15.96 10.07
CA ARG A 58 -17.07 -16.39 10.93
C ARG A 58 -16.55 -15.24 11.80
N GLU A 59 -16.50 -14.04 11.23
CA GLU A 59 -16.07 -12.81 11.91
C GLU A 59 -17.19 -12.11 12.68
N GLN A 60 -18.38 -12.74 12.77
CA GLN A 60 -19.54 -12.24 13.52
C GLN A 60 -19.98 -10.83 13.13
N ILE A 61 -19.77 -10.45 11.86
CA ILE A 61 -20.24 -9.17 11.33
C ILE A 61 -21.76 -9.19 11.26
N THR A 62 -22.45 -8.14 11.66
CA THR A 62 -23.92 -8.02 11.57
C THR A 62 -24.34 -7.17 10.37
N ASP A 63 -25.62 -7.19 9.99
CA ASP A 63 -26.21 -6.27 9.00
C ASP A 63 -25.51 -6.25 7.63
N TYR A 64 -25.20 -7.44 7.11
CA TYR A 64 -24.56 -7.64 5.79
C TYR A 64 -25.46 -8.35 4.77
N THR A 65 -26.67 -8.75 5.17
CA THR A 65 -27.65 -9.41 4.29
C THR A 65 -28.15 -8.45 3.21
N GLY A 66 -28.15 -8.89 1.95
CA GLY A 66 -28.62 -8.09 0.81
C GLY A 66 -27.61 -7.08 0.27
N LEU A 67 -26.42 -6.96 0.89
CA LEU A 67 -25.34 -6.14 0.37
C LEU A 67 -24.80 -6.70 -0.96
N LYS A 68 -24.35 -5.81 -1.85
CA LYS A 68 -23.58 -6.22 -3.03
C LYS A 68 -22.18 -6.66 -2.58
N LYS A 69 -21.46 -7.37 -3.45
CA LYS A 69 -20.09 -7.85 -3.17
C LYS A 69 -19.19 -6.72 -2.65
N GLN A 70 -19.21 -5.55 -3.31
CA GLN A 70 -18.39 -4.42 -2.89
C GLN A 70 -18.78 -3.87 -1.51
N ASP A 71 -20.06 -3.64 -1.26
CA ASP A 71 -20.52 -3.16 0.03
C ASP A 71 -20.19 -4.15 1.17
N LEU A 72 -20.25 -5.45 0.89
CA LEU A 72 -19.83 -6.50 1.82
C LEU A 72 -18.33 -6.46 2.10
N ILE A 73 -17.49 -6.32 1.07
CA ILE A 73 -16.04 -6.16 1.21
C ILE A 73 -15.73 -4.92 2.06
N PHE A 74 -16.31 -3.78 1.73
CA PHE A 74 -16.15 -2.55 2.50
C PHE A 74 -16.56 -2.71 3.96
N LYS A 75 -17.63 -3.46 4.22
CA LYS A 75 -18.10 -3.71 5.58
C LYS A 75 -17.16 -4.64 6.35
N ILE A 76 -16.68 -5.72 5.74
CA ILE A 76 -15.64 -6.60 6.31
C ILE A 76 -14.39 -5.78 6.64
N LEU A 77 -13.93 -4.99 5.68
CA LEU A 77 -12.78 -4.12 5.85
C LEU A 77 -12.99 -3.15 7.02
N LYS A 78 -14.14 -2.47 7.07
CA LYS A 78 -14.47 -1.52 8.14
C LYS A 78 -14.45 -2.17 9.52
N GLU A 79 -15.02 -3.36 9.69
CA GLU A 79 -14.99 -4.05 10.98
C GLU A 79 -13.57 -4.47 11.37
N ARG A 80 -12.78 -4.96 10.40
CA ARG A 80 -11.38 -5.33 10.65
C ARG A 80 -10.50 -4.11 11.04
N THR A 81 -10.70 -2.95 10.43
CA THR A 81 -9.98 -1.72 10.78
C THR A 81 -10.32 -1.22 12.18
N LYS A 82 -11.56 -1.40 12.66
CA LYS A 82 -11.91 -1.02 14.03
C LYS A 82 -11.10 -1.80 15.07
N LEU A 83 -10.72 -3.04 14.76
CA LEU A 83 -9.92 -3.89 15.64
C LEU A 83 -8.43 -3.56 15.57
N ASN A 84 -7.89 -3.39 14.36
CA ASN A 84 -6.44 -3.36 14.12
C ASN A 84 -5.88 -1.97 13.74
N GLY A 85 -6.74 -1.00 13.49
CA GLY A 85 -6.42 0.42 13.26
C GLY A 85 -5.77 0.76 11.92
N LEU A 86 -5.30 -0.22 11.15
CA LEU A 86 -4.60 -0.02 9.87
C LEU A 86 -5.11 -1.01 8.82
N MET A 87 -5.05 -0.61 7.55
CA MET A 87 -5.34 -1.46 6.39
C MET A 87 -4.17 -1.41 5.42
N PHE A 88 -3.99 -2.49 4.67
CA PHE A 88 -2.95 -2.58 3.66
C PHE A 88 -3.58 -2.82 2.29
N GLY A 89 -3.10 -2.04 1.33
CA GLY A 89 -3.43 -2.22 -0.06
C GLY A 89 -2.24 -1.80 -0.91
N GLU A 90 -2.14 -2.42 -2.06
CA GLU A 90 -1.06 -2.23 -3.02
C GLU A 90 -1.63 -1.96 -4.40
N GLY A 91 -0.82 -1.32 -5.24
CA GLY A 91 -1.18 -1.01 -6.62
C GLY A 91 -0.15 -0.10 -7.27
N THR A 92 -0.36 0.18 -8.55
CA THR A 92 0.46 1.11 -9.32
C THR A 92 -0.09 2.52 -9.18
N LEU A 93 0.74 3.48 -8.75
CA LEU A 93 0.34 4.88 -8.61
C LEU A 93 0.11 5.53 -9.98
N GLU A 94 -1.11 6.00 -10.22
CA GLU A 94 -1.45 6.91 -11.32
C GLU A 94 -1.63 8.33 -10.76
N ILE A 95 -0.85 9.28 -11.26
CA ILE A 95 -0.90 10.69 -10.85
C ILE A 95 -1.72 11.48 -11.89
N LEU A 96 -2.73 12.20 -11.42
CA LEU A 96 -3.60 13.04 -12.24
C LEU A 96 -3.05 14.48 -12.35
N PRO A 97 -3.50 15.28 -13.35
CA PRO A 97 -2.98 16.64 -13.59
C PRO A 97 -3.06 17.58 -12.37
N ASP A 98 -4.03 17.36 -11.50
CA ASP A 98 -4.25 18.14 -10.28
C ASP A 98 -3.28 17.77 -9.13
N GLY A 99 -2.39 16.81 -9.37
CA GLY A 99 -1.31 16.42 -8.46
C GLY A 99 -1.72 15.44 -7.35
N PHE A 100 -2.96 14.96 -7.33
CA PHE A 100 -3.36 13.79 -6.55
C PHE A 100 -3.34 12.53 -7.42
N GLY A 101 -3.46 11.35 -6.81
CA GLY A 101 -3.41 10.10 -7.56
C GLY A 101 -4.20 8.97 -6.92
N PHE A 102 -4.19 7.84 -7.60
CA PHE A 102 -4.80 6.60 -7.14
C PHE A 102 -3.84 5.43 -7.31
N LEU A 103 -3.81 4.49 -6.35
CA LEU A 103 -3.20 3.19 -6.57
C LEU A 103 -4.18 2.30 -7.33
N ARG A 104 -3.83 1.95 -8.56
CA ARG A 104 -4.61 1.07 -9.44
C ARG A 104 -4.18 -0.38 -9.27
N SER A 105 -5.15 -1.29 -9.26
CA SER A 105 -4.86 -2.72 -9.19
C SER A 105 -4.44 -3.29 -10.56
N PRO A 106 -3.34 -4.09 -10.63
CA PRO A 106 -2.98 -4.83 -11.84
C PRO A 106 -4.03 -5.88 -12.22
N ASP A 107 -4.76 -6.42 -11.23
CA ASP A 107 -5.82 -7.42 -11.44
C ASP A 107 -7.02 -6.82 -12.22
N TYR A 108 -7.14 -5.49 -12.24
CA TYR A 108 -8.15 -4.74 -13.00
C TYR A 108 -7.59 -4.05 -14.24
N HIS A 109 -6.43 -4.50 -14.74
CA HIS A 109 -5.74 -3.92 -15.91
C HIS A 109 -5.49 -2.41 -15.78
N TYR A 110 -5.30 -1.92 -14.56
CA TYR A 110 -5.11 -0.50 -14.24
C TYR A 110 -6.29 0.42 -14.64
N LEU A 111 -7.47 -0.15 -14.88
CA LEU A 111 -8.67 0.63 -15.15
C LEU A 111 -9.23 1.22 -13.86
N PRO A 112 -9.89 2.40 -13.93
CA PRO A 112 -10.55 2.99 -12.78
C PRO A 112 -11.57 2.05 -12.14
N CYS A 113 -11.44 1.86 -10.84
CA CYS A 113 -12.25 1.00 -10.01
C CYS A 113 -12.72 1.77 -8.75
N PRO A 114 -13.93 1.52 -8.23
CA PRO A 114 -14.40 2.12 -6.96
C PRO A 114 -13.51 1.77 -5.75
N ASP A 115 -12.65 0.77 -5.86
CA ASP A 115 -11.80 0.29 -4.78
C ASP A 115 -10.38 0.89 -4.84
N ASP A 116 -10.12 1.79 -5.79
CA ASP A 116 -8.80 2.41 -5.96
C ASP A 116 -8.43 3.29 -4.75
N ILE A 117 -7.18 3.19 -4.32
CA ILE A 117 -6.72 3.83 -3.08
C ILE A 117 -6.28 5.24 -3.41
N TYR A 118 -6.98 6.23 -2.87
CA TYR A 118 -6.63 7.64 -3.01
C TYR A 118 -5.26 7.93 -2.38
N VAL A 119 -4.44 8.70 -3.08
CA VAL A 119 -3.15 9.22 -2.60
C VAL A 119 -3.15 10.74 -2.73
N SER A 120 -2.93 11.41 -1.60
CA SER A 120 -2.91 12.88 -1.55
C SER A 120 -1.65 13.46 -2.22
N PRO A 121 -1.71 14.70 -2.74
CA PRO A 121 -0.53 15.37 -3.31
C PRO A 121 0.64 15.47 -2.35
N SER A 122 0.37 15.60 -1.05
CA SER A 122 1.40 15.68 -0.01
C SER A 122 2.12 14.34 0.20
N GLN A 123 1.44 13.21 0.04
CA GLN A 123 2.07 11.88 0.08
C GLN A 123 2.93 11.62 -1.16
N ILE A 124 2.53 12.14 -2.33
CA ILE A 124 3.28 11.97 -3.59
C ILE A 124 4.59 12.78 -3.58
N ARG A 125 4.60 13.96 -2.95
CA ARG A 125 5.78 14.84 -2.93
C ARG A 125 6.82 14.49 -1.87
N ARG A 126 6.43 13.74 -0.83
CA ARG A 126 7.28 13.39 0.30
C ARG A 126 8.26 12.30 -0.10
#